data_AF-A0A7S4JKJ1-F1
#
_entry.id   AF-A0A7S4JKJ1-F1
#
_cell.length_a   1.000
_cell.length_b   1.000
_cell.length_c   1.000
_cell.angle_alpha   90.00
_cell.angle_beta   90.00
_cell.angle_gamma   90.00
#
_symmetry.space_group_name_H-M   'P 1'
#
loop_
_entity.id
_entity.type
_entity.pdbx_description
1 polymer ?
#
loop_
_entity_poly.entity_id
_entity_poly.type
_entity_poly.pdbx_seq_one_letter_code
_entity_poly.pdbx_strand_id
1 'polypeptide(L)'
;MRLLLLLLLVSLLLVATNGQQVRIPSALLAAALNHASHGMGPEGKELVTKLTDGNLYTLYRVAKSMYDRPRPLDQMTGEQNIGDERSTAVRILHILADAQDDGGSGWEYVPASIALGLAYSEHDKPRAIRYFQSAGNKGPHQMSLYNAGRLLVEMEDFASALGHMRKAAVGFPDPKVAAGTEQTTATAKQGYEILSLQLAGKNDLSVQQMADIFPYADLDGFPKTGTDALVRWAVGMNLLEKYNKGDGEGGSVETLIEAKNNLVKLLTKYEDEMSALQANLLKRVMERIDMIVRKSSMGGDEL
;
A
#
# COMPACT_ATOMS: atom_id res chain seq x y z
N MET A 1 -22.60 40.48 23.86
CA MET A 1 -21.89 41.23 22.79
C MET A 1 -20.40 40.90 22.61
N ARG A 2 -19.67 40.35 23.59
CA ARG A 2 -18.25 39.96 23.40
C ARG A 2 -18.03 38.64 22.63
N LEU A 3 -19.08 37.82 22.44
CA LEU A 3 -18.99 36.57 21.67
C LEU A 3 -19.14 36.75 20.16
N LEU A 4 -19.70 37.88 19.70
CA LEU A 4 -19.94 38.14 18.27
C LEU A 4 -18.73 38.77 17.56
N LEU A 5 -17.79 39.37 18.30
CA LEU A 5 -16.62 40.01 17.71
C LEU A 5 -15.48 39.03 17.36
N LEU A 6 -15.53 37.79 17.86
CA LEU A 6 -14.55 36.74 17.51
C LEU A 6 -14.89 36.01 16.20
N LEU A 7 -16.13 36.11 15.72
CA LEU A 7 -16.62 35.39 14.53
C LEU A 7 -16.29 36.07 13.20
N LEU A 8 -15.88 37.35 13.23
CA LEU A 8 -15.65 38.16 12.03
C LEU A 8 -14.16 38.30 11.62
N LEU A 9 -13.24 37.66 12.35
CA LEU A 9 -11.78 37.70 12.09
C LEU A 9 -11.19 36.33 11.68
N VAL A 10 -12.01 35.31 11.46
CA VAL A 10 -11.56 33.97 11.03
C VAL A 10 -11.70 33.82 9.50
N SER A 11 -11.07 34.72 8.76
CA SER A 11 -10.89 34.56 7.32
C SER A 11 -9.60 33.77 7.09
N LEU A 12 -9.71 32.45 6.99
CA LEU A 12 -8.60 31.53 6.65
C LEU A 12 -7.49 31.47 7.72
N LEU A 13 -7.55 30.50 8.63
CA LEU A 13 -6.38 30.19 9.47
C LEU A 13 -5.35 29.47 8.60
N LEU A 14 -4.33 30.20 8.16
CA LEU A 14 -3.15 29.66 7.51
C LEU A 14 -2.21 29.13 8.58
N VAL A 15 -2.27 27.82 8.80
CA VAL A 15 -1.30 27.13 9.63
C VAL A 15 -0.02 26.97 8.81
N ALA A 16 1.02 27.73 9.17
CA ALA A 16 2.33 27.60 8.58
C ALA A 16 3.21 26.73 9.47
N THR A 17 3.43 25.47 9.07
CA THR A 17 4.52 24.65 9.59
C THR A 17 5.52 24.43 8.45
N ASN A 18 6.77 24.88 8.63
CA ASN A 18 7.89 24.61 7.72
C ASN A 18 7.60 24.77 6.22
N GLY A 19 6.91 25.85 5.82
CA GLY A 19 6.70 26.23 4.41
C GLY A 19 5.51 25.58 3.70
N GLN A 20 4.76 24.69 4.34
CA GLN A 20 3.55 24.09 3.74
C GLN A 20 2.29 24.60 4.47
N GLN A 21 1.30 25.05 3.71
CA GLN A 21 0.06 25.62 4.25
C GLN A 21 -1.10 24.63 4.08
N VAL A 22 -1.40 23.86 5.13
CA VAL A 22 -2.60 23.03 5.14
C VAL A 22 -3.81 23.92 5.38
N ARG A 23 -4.70 24.02 4.38
CA ARG A 23 -5.92 24.83 4.48
C ARG A 23 -7.05 24.02 5.10
N ILE A 24 -7.36 24.31 6.36
CA ILE A 24 -8.51 23.74 7.05
C ILE A 24 -9.72 24.67 6.88
N PRO A 25 -10.84 24.21 6.28
CA PRO A 25 -12.09 24.97 6.28
C PRO A 25 -12.50 25.38 7.69
N SER A 26 -12.88 26.65 7.88
CA SER A 26 -13.20 27.22 9.20
C SER A 26 -14.30 26.45 9.93
N ALA A 27 -15.29 25.93 9.22
CA ALA A 27 -16.35 25.10 9.78
C ALA A 27 -15.81 23.80 10.41
N LEU A 28 -14.82 23.15 9.78
CA LEU A 28 -14.21 21.92 10.30
C LEU A 28 -13.34 22.23 11.52
N LEU A 29 -12.58 23.33 11.48
CA LEU A 29 -11.78 23.77 12.63
C LEU A 29 -12.67 24.15 13.82
N ALA A 30 -13.78 24.86 13.59
CA ALA A 30 -14.74 25.21 14.62
C ALA A 30 -15.36 23.96 15.27
N ALA A 31 -15.71 22.95 14.48
CA ALA A 31 -16.21 21.68 15.00
C ALA A 31 -15.15 20.94 15.84
N ALA A 32 -13.89 20.91 15.38
CA ALA A 32 -12.79 20.33 16.15
C ALA A 32 -12.54 21.06 17.48
N LEU A 33 -12.55 22.41 17.47
CA LEU A 33 -12.42 23.22 18.69
C LEU A 33 -13.57 22.95 19.66
N ASN A 34 -14.81 22.85 19.16
CA ASN A 34 -15.98 22.55 19.98
C ASN A 34 -15.89 21.14 20.60
N HIS A 35 -15.40 20.14 19.85
CA HIS A 35 -15.17 18.80 20.37
C HIS A 35 -14.06 18.80 21.43
N ALA A 36 -12.94 19.48 21.17
CA ALA A 36 -11.85 19.58 22.13
C ALA A 36 -12.29 20.22 23.46
N SER A 37 -13.09 21.29 23.41
CA SER A 37 -13.52 22.01 24.62
C SER A 37 -14.54 21.25 25.47
N HIS A 38 -15.38 20.40 24.86
CA HIS A 38 -16.50 19.75 25.56
C HIS A 38 -16.37 18.22 25.67
N GLY A 39 -15.63 17.58 24.77
CA GLY A 39 -15.60 16.12 24.60
C GLY A 39 -14.33 15.42 25.08
N MET A 40 -13.26 16.15 25.39
CA MET A 40 -11.93 15.57 25.69
C MET A 40 -11.47 15.72 27.15
N GLY A 41 -12.39 16.06 28.05
CA GLY A 41 -12.10 16.10 29.50
C GLY A 41 -11.13 17.22 29.91
N PRO A 42 -10.33 17.03 30.98
CA PRO A 42 -9.46 18.06 31.55
C PRO A 42 -8.41 18.63 30.58
N GLU A 43 -7.97 17.83 29.60
CA GLU A 43 -6.99 18.24 28.58
C GLU A 43 -7.58 19.20 27.54
N GLY A 44 -8.91 19.34 27.46
CA GLY A 44 -9.60 20.08 26.41
C GLY A 44 -9.11 21.52 26.22
N LYS A 45 -8.81 22.24 27.32
CA LYS A 45 -8.28 23.61 27.26
C LYS A 45 -6.90 23.69 26.58
N GLU A 46 -6.02 22.74 26.89
CA GLU A 46 -4.68 22.69 26.29
C GLU A 46 -4.77 22.37 24.79
N LEU A 47 -5.64 21.44 24.42
CA LEU A 47 -5.89 21.07 23.03
C LEU A 47 -6.46 22.26 22.23
N VAL A 48 -7.40 23.02 22.80
CA VAL A 48 -7.94 24.23 22.17
C VAL A 48 -6.87 25.27 21.89
N THR A 49 -5.97 25.53 22.86
CA THR A 49 -4.83 26.44 22.65
C THR A 49 -3.96 25.96 21.49
N LYS A 50 -3.54 24.69 21.52
CA LYS A 50 -2.71 24.08 20.47
C LYS A 50 -3.38 24.11 19.09
N LEU A 51 -4.68 23.87 19.00
CA LEU A 51 -5.44 23.96 17.75
C LEU A 51 -5.49 25.39 17.22
N THR A 52 -5.66 26.37 18.11
CA THR A 52 -5.68 27.80 17.76
C THR A 52 -4.32 28.26 17.24
N ASP A 53 -3.25 27.69 17.77
CA ASP A 53 -1.87 27.90 17.30
C ASP A 53 -1.55 27.11 16.01
N GLY A 54 -2.52 26.37 15.47
CA GLY A 54 -2.35 25.61 14.23
C GLY A 54 -1.64 24.27 14.38
N ASN A 55 -1.59 23.66 15.56
CA ASN A 55 -0.91 22.37 15.72
C ASN A 55 -1.65 21.23 14.98
N LEU A 56 -1.13 20.79 13.83
CA LEU A 56 -1.77 19.79 12.96
C LEU A 56 -1.83 18.40 13.61
N TYR A 57 -0.81 18.01 14.39
CA TYR A 57 -0.86 16.76 15.14
C TYR A 57 -1.99 16.76 16.20
N THR A 58 -2.23 17.92 16.83
CA THR A 58 -3.38 18.10 17.74
C THR A 58 -4.69 18.00 16.97
N LEU A 59 -4.78 18.58 15.77
CA LEU A 59 -5.94 18.43 14.91
C LEU A 59 -6.22 16.98 14.53
N TYR A 60 -5.18 16.20 14.20
CA TYR A 60 -5.31 14.75 14.02
C TYR A 60 -5.85 14.07 15.29
N ARG A 61 -5.26 14.33 16.48
CA ARG A 61 -5.71 13.70 17.74
C ARG A 61 -7.19 13.97 18.02
N VAL A 62 -7.62 15.21 17.80
CA VAL A 62 -9.02 15.64 17.99
C VAL A 62 -9.93 14.96 16.97
N ALA A 63 -9.58 14.97 15.68
CA ALA A 63 -10.34 14.28 14.64
C ALA A 63 -10.44 12.77 14.91
N LYS A 64 -9.35 12.12 15.36
CA LYS A 64 -9.37 10.71 15.75
C LYS A 64 -10.33 10.47 16.92
N SER A 65 -10.32 11.33 17.94
CA SER A 65 -11.26 11.22 19.07
C SER A 65 -12.72 11.38 18.62
N MET A 66 -12.99 12.30 17.69
CA MET A 66 -14.32 12.45 17.07
C MET A 66 -14.72 11.19 16.29
N TYR A 67 -13.78 10.56 15.58
CA TYR A 67 -14.01 9.35 14.79
C TYR A 67 -14.26 8.11 15.67
N ASP A 68 -13.48 7.94 16.73
CA ASP A 68 -13.53 6.78 17.64
C ASP A 68 -14.74 6.80 18.59
N ARG A 69 -15.45 7.93 18.67
CA ARG A 69 -16.59 8.07 19.58
C ARG A 69 -17.65 7.02 19.23
N PRO A 70 -18.14 6.24 20.20
CA PRO A 70 -19.18 5.24 19.97
C PRO A 70 -20.39 5.88 19.29
N ARG A 71 -20.91 5.23 18.26
CA ARG A 71 -22.13 5.69 17.60
C ARG A 71 -23.28 5.64 18.61
N PRO A 72 -23.98 6.76 18.86
CA PRO A 72 -25.27 6.68 19.53
C PRO A 72 -26.16 5.76 18.68
N LEU A 73 -26.67 4.67 19.28
CA LEU A 73 -27.71 3.89 18.62
C LEU A 73 -28.89 4.84 18.42
N ASP A 74 -29.34 5.03 17.18
CA ASP A 74 -30.65 5.65 16.97
C ASP A 74 -31.69 4.70 17.55
N GLN A 75 -32.24 5.08 18.70
CA GLN A 75 -33.18 4.26 19.46
C GLN A 75 -34.53 4.09 18.74
N MET A 76 -34.80 4.87 17.69
CA MET A 76 -36.07 4.80 16.94
C MET A 76 -35.95 4.04 15.63
N THR A 77 -34.83 4.12 14.92
CA THR A 77 -34.67 3.48 13.60
C THR A 77 -33.82 2.21 13.65
N GLY A 78 -33.00 2.02 14.70
CA GLY A 78 -31.98 0.97 14.72
C GLY A 78 -30.87 1.20 13.67
N GLU A 79 -30.91 2.29 12.91
CA GLU A 79 -29.92 2.63 11.89
C GLU A 79 -28.78 3.45 12.50
N GLN A 80 -27.58 3.18 12.03
CA GLN A 80 -26.39 3.90 12.47
C GLN A 80 -26.32 5.25 11.76
N ASN A 81 -26.87 6.31 12.37
CA ASN A 81 -26.63 7.67 11.90
C ASN A 81 -25.13 7.98 12.02
N ILE A 82 -24.49 8.29 10.89
CA ILE A 82 -23.11 8.82 10.88
C ILE A 82 -23.24 10.26 11.37
N GLY A 83 -23.28 10.43 12.70
CA GLY A 83 -23.43 11.76 13.31
C GLY A 83 -22.43 12.76 12.71
N ASP A 84 -22.83 14.03 12.65
CA ASP A 84 -22.08 15.11 12.01
C ASP A 84 -20.60 15.17 12.45
N GLU A 85 -20.30 14.77 13.69
CA GLU A 85 -18.94 14.68 14.24
C GLU A 85 -18.06 13.66 13.49
N ARG A 86 -18.56 12.47 13.15
CA ARG A 86 -17.76 11.43 12.47
C ARG A 86 -17.52 11.79 11.01
N SER A 87 -18.52 12.35 10.33
CA SER A 87 -18.35 12.88 8.96
C SER A 87 -17.32 14.01 8.94
N THR A 88 -17.42 14.93 9.90
CA THR A 88 -16.44 16.00 10.12
C THR A 88 -15.04 15.46 10.37
N ALA A 89 -14.92 14.45 11.24
CA ALA A 89 -13.65 13.79 11.53
C ALA A 89 -13.00 13.22 10.28
N VAL A 90 -13.76 12.45 9.48
CA VAL A 90 -13.29 11.86 8.22
C VAL A 90 -12.81 12.95 7.26
N ARG A 91 -13.55 14.06 7.12
CA ARG A 91 -13.14 15.19 6.27
C ARG A 91 -11.83 15.83 6.75
N ILE A 92 -11.65 16.00 8.06
CA ILE A 92 -10.39 16.51 8.62
C ILE A 92 -9.25 15.52 8.34
N LEU A 93 -9.47 14.22 8.56
CA LEU A 93 -8.46 13.19 8.29
C LEU A 93 -8.04 13.17 6.83
N HIS A 94 -8.97 13.33 5.88
CA HIS A 94 -8.67 13.47 4.45
C HIS A 94 -7.75 14.65 4.17
N ILE A 95 -8.11 15.84 4.66
CA ILE A 95 -7.30 17.04 4.45
C ILE A 95 -5.88 16.86 4.99
N LEU A 96 -5.74 16.22 6.16
CA LEU A 96 -4.44 15.93 6.75
C LEU A 96 -3.65 14.89 5.94
N ALA A 97 -4.28 13.78 5.55
CA ALA A 97 -3.65 12.71 4.78
C ALA A 97 -3.23 13.16 3.37
N ASP A 98 -4.04 13.97 2.71
CA ASP A 98 -3.81 14.41 1.34
C ASP A 98 -2.80 15.58 1.28
N ALA A 99 -2.70 16.40 2.34
CA ALA A 99 -1.63 17.40 2.48
C ALA A 99 -0.22 16.78 2.50
N GLN A 100 -0.14 15.47 2.71
CA GLN A 100 1.11 14.71 2.68
C GLN A 100 1.72 14.63 1.26
N ASP A 101 0.97 14.89 0.18
CA ASP A 101 1.41 14.72 -1.21
C ASP A 101 2.27 15.88 -1.77
N ASP A 102 2.29 17.07 -1.14
CA ASP A 102 2.98 18.25 -1.70
C ASP A 102 4.44 18.47 -1.23
N GLY A 103 5.17 17.40 -0.87
CA GLY A 103 6.64 17.46 -0.73
C GLY A 103 7.22 17.90 0.62
N GLY A 104 6.42 18.02 1.68
CA GLY A 104 6.91 18.20 3.06
C GLY A 104 7.51 16.92 3.67
N SER A 105 8.13 17.03 4.85
CA SER A 105 8.72 15.89 5.59
C SER A 105 7.71 14.79 5.95
N GLY A 106 6.40 15.05 5.77
CA GLY A 106 5.35 14.05 5.51
C GLY A 106 4.96 13.13 6.66
N TRP A 107 5.77 13.06 7.73
CA TRP A 107 5.57 12.14 8.84
C TRP A 107 4.42 12.55 9.77
N GLU A 108 4.16 13.85 9.89
CA GLU A 108 3.11 14.41 10.76
C GLU A 108 1.69 13.95 10.38
N TYR A 109 1.51 13.56 9.11
CA TYR A 109 0.23 13.16 8.51
C TYR A 109 0.02 11.64 8.42
N VAL A 110 1.07 10.85 8.65
CA VAL A 110 1.04 9.38 8.58
C VAL A 110 -0.07 8.78 9.44
N PRO A 111 -0.32 9.25 10.68
CA PRO A 111 -1.41 8.73 11.49
C PRO A 111 -2.81 8.93 10.87
N ALA A 112 -3.02 10.03 10.14
CA ALA A 112 -4.29 10.28 9.45
C ALA A 112 -4.50 9.31 8.28
N SER A 113 -3.46 9.08 7.48
CA SER A 113 -3.45 8.07 6.41
C SER A 113 -3.73 6.67 6.97
N ILE A 114 -3.15 6.28 8.11
CA ILE A 114 -3.44 4.98 8.75
C ILE A 114 -4.91 4.90 9.17
N ALA A 115 -5.44 5.94 9.81
CA ALA A 115 -6.82 5.97 10.27
C ALA A 115 -7.81 5.84 9.11
N LEU A 116 -7.57 6.52 7.98
CA LEU A 116 -8.37 6.37 6.77
C LEU A 116 -8.21 4.99 6.13
N GLY A 117 -6.99 4.44 6.09
CA GLY A 117 -6.74 3.08 5.62
C GLY A 117 -7.59 2.05 6.36
N LEU A 118 -7.61 2.13 7.70
CA LEU A 118 -8.45 1.27 8.55
C LEU A 118 -9.94 1.56 8.37
N ALA A 119 -10.34 2.83 8.21
CA ALA A 119 -11.75 3.19 8.00
C ALA A 119 -12.32 2.61 6.69
N TYR A 120 -11.49 2.48 5.66
CA TYR A 120 -11.91 2.00 4.34
C TYR A 120 -11.66 0.51 4.11
N SER A 121 -10.87 -0.18 4.94
CA SER A 121 -10.39 -1.54 4.64
C SER A 121 -11.50 -2.57 4.43
N GLU A 122 -12.65 -2.39 5.07
CA GLU A 122 -13.77 -3.33 4.98
C GLU A 122 -14.74 -3.03 3.83
N HIS A 123 -14.76 -1.81 3.30
CA HIS A 123 -15.82 -1.34 2.40
C HIS A 123 -15.33 -0.71 1.09
N ASP A 124 -14.09 -0.20 1.06
CA ASP A 124 -13.45 0.41 -0.11
C ASP A 124 -11.95 0.07 -0.10
N LYS A 125 -11.63 -1.18 -0.44
CA LYS A 125 -10.26 -1.71 -0.44
C LYS A 125 -9.29 -0.88 -1.29
N PRO A 126 -9.63 -0.46 -2.53
CA PRO A 126 -8.73 0.39 -3.33
C PRO A 126 -8.36 1.68 -2.61
N ARG A 127 -9.33 2.35 -1.97
CA ARG A 127 -9.05 3.57 -1.21
C ARG A 127 -8.22 3.28 0.04
N ALA A 128 -8.51 2.20 0.76
CA ALA A 128 -7.72 1.77 1.91
C ALA A 128 -6.25 1.50 1.55
N ILE A 129 -6.02 0.78 0.45
CA ILE A 129 -4.69 0.47 -0.08
C ILE A 129 -3.91 1.76 -0.35
N ARG A 130 -4.51 2.75 -1.03
CA ARG A 130 -3.84 4.04 -1.31
C ARG A 130 -3.36 4.73 -0.03
N TYR A 131 -4.20 4.79 1.00
CA TYR A 131 -3.81 5.42 2.26
C TYR A 131 -2.74 4.63 3.01
N PHE A 132 -2.83 3.30 3.04
CA PHE A 132 -1.79 2.47 3.64
C PHE A 132 -0.46 2.57 2.88
N GLN A 133 -0.48 2.65 1.55
CA GLN A 133 0.71 2.86 0.73
C GLN A 133 1.34 4.23 0.98
N SER A 134 0.52 5.29 1.07
CA SER A 134 0.99 6.63 1.40
C SER A 134 1.69 6.65 2.77
N ALA A 135 1.05 6.07 3.79
CA ALA A 135 1.64 5.93 5.12
C ALA A 135 2.93 5.08 5.13
N GLY A 136 2.94 3.97 4.39
CA GLY A 136 4.04 3.03 4.32
C GLY A 136 5.28 3.55 3.59
N ASN A 137 5.09 4.33 2.52
CA ASN A 137 6.19 4.85 1.71
C ASN A 137 6.83 6.11 2.31
N LYS A 138 6.04 6.96 2.98
CA LYS A 138 6.51 8.27 3.48
C LYS A 138 6.88 8.25 4.97
N GLY A 139 6.18 7.44 5.77
CA GLY A 139 6.34 7.34 7.21
C GLY A 139 6.98 6.04 7.70
N PRO A 140 7.80 5.38 6.88
CA PRO A 140 8.12 3.94 6.92
C PRO A 140 7.29 3.09 7.88
N HIS A 141 5.97 3.13 7.71
CA HIS A 141 5.05 2.50 8.64
C HIS A 141 4.85 1.04 8.23
N GLN A 142 5.66 0.14 8.80
CA GLN A 142 5.66 -1.29 8.48
C GLN A 142 4.26 -1.91 8.50
N MET A 143 3.45 -1.60 9.52
CA MET A 143 2.09 -2.13 9.62
C MET A 143 1.18 -1.66 8.48
N SER A 144 1.41 -0.45 7.96
CA SER A 144 0.63 0.04 6.81
C SER A 144 0.99 -0.73 5.55
N LEU A 145 2.28 -0.97 5.31
CA LEU A 145 2.72 -1.80 4.18
C LEU A 145 2.18 -3.22 4.29
N TYR A 146 2.21 -3.82 5.48
CA TYR A 146 1.63 -5.14 5.70
C TYR A 146 0.11 -5.16 5.41
N ASN A 147 -0.63 -4.17 5.91
CA ASN A 147 -2.07 -4.06 5.66
C ASN A 147 -2.40 -3.82 4.18
N ALA A 148 -1.63 -2.99 3.49
CA ALA A 148 -1.75 -2.84 2.03
C ALA A 148 -1.52 -4.18 1.33
N GLY A 149 -0.47 -4.90 1.71
CA GLY A 149 -0.17 -6.23 1.19
C GLY A 149 -1.33 -7.20 1.38
N ARG A 150 -1.92 -7.27 2.58
CA ARG A 150 -3.08 -8.12 2.86
C ARG A 150 -4.28 -7.80 1.97
N LEU A 151 -4.63 -6.53 1.82
CA LEU A 151 -5.76 -6.12 0.98
C LEU A 151 -5.51 -6.40 -0.51
N LEU A 152 -4.26 -6.30 -0.96
CA LEU A 152 -3.86 -6.66 -2.33
C LEU A 152 -4.00 -8.16 -2.60
N VAL A 153 -3.72 -9.03 -1.61
CA VAL A 153 -4.02 -10.47 -1.71
C VAL A 153 -5.51 -10.71 -1.94
N GLU A 154 -6.37 -10.00 -1.21
CA GLU A 154 -7.83 -10.10 -1.37
C GLU A 154 -8.33 -9.58 -2.73
N MET A 155 -7.51 -8.82 -3.45
CA MET A 155 -7.77 -8.32 -4.81
C MET A 155 -7.01 -9.12 -5.88
N GLU A 156 -6.35 -10.22 -5.51
CA GLU A 156 -5.53 -11.06 -6.39
C GLU A 156 -4.36 -10.33 -7.09
N ASP A 157 -3.95 -9.17 -6.57
CA ASP A 157 -2.71 -8.48 -7.00
C ASP A 157 -1.52 -9.00 -6.17
N PHE A 158 -1.13 -10.23 -6.47
CA PHE A 158 -0.11 -10.97 -5.70
C PHE A 158 1.28 -10.36 -5.79
N ALA A 159 1.64 -9.79 -6.94
CA ALA A 159 2.94 -9.16 -7.15
C ALA A 159 3.08 -7.92 -6.24
N SER A 160 2.09 -7.01 -6.29
CA SER A 160 2.06 -5.87 -5.39
C SER A 160 1.98 -6.32 -3.94
N ALA A 161 1.16 -7.33 -3.62
CA ALA A 161 1.04 -7.85 -2.26
C ALA A 161 2.39 -8.28 -1.67
N LEU A 162 3.13 -9.14 -2.38
CA LEU A 162 4.46 -9.59 -1.98
C LEU A 162 5.43 -8.41 -1.86
N GLY A 163 5.40 -7.48 -2.82
CA GLY A 163 6.26 -6.28 -2.76
C GLY A 163 6.06 -5.45 -1.49
N HIS A 164 4.82 -5.26 -1.05
CA HIS A 164 4.51 -4.52 0.17
C HIS A 164 4.84 -5.33 1.44
N MET A 165 4.48 -6.62 1.48
CA MET A 165 4.80 -7.49 2.62
C MET A 165 6.30 -7.65 2.80
N ARG A 166 7.06 -7.79 1.71
CA ARG A 166 8.52 -7.84 1.73
C ARG A 166 9.13 -6.57 2.31
N LYS A 167 8.69 -5.39 1.84
CA LYS A 167 9.15 -4.10 2.39
C LYS A 167 8.87 -4.00 3.90
N ALA A 168 7.71 -4.48 4.35
CA ALA A 168 7.38 -4.54 5.78
C ALA A 168 8.29 -5.53 6.55
N ALA A 169 8.61 -6.68 5.95
CA ALA A 169 9.37 -7.79 6.53
C ALA A 169 10.88 -7.53 6.65
N VAL A 170 11.48 -6.81 5.69
CA VAL A 170 12.90 -6.42 5.74
C VAL A 170 13.11 -5.27 6.72
N GLY A 171 12.08 -4.47 6.96
CA GLY A 171 12.12 -3.31 7.84
C GLY A 171 12.92 -2.15 7.28
N PHE A 172 12.99 -1.08 8.05
CA PHE A 172 13.60 0.17 7.63
C PHE A 172 14.90 0.43 8.39
N PRO A 173 15.97 0.88 7.72
CA PRO A 173 17.25 1.13 8.36
C PRO A 173 17.21 2.25 9.42
N ASP A 174 16.23 3.17 9.32
CA ASP A 174 16.12 4.31 10.23
C ASP A 174 15.06 4.07 11.33
N PRO A 175 15.48 3.78 12.58
CA PRO A 175 14.55 3.57 13.70
C PRO A 175 13.80 4.84 14.11
N LYS A 176 14.22 6.04 13.69
CA LYS A 176 13.49 7.29 13.96
C LYS A 176 12.24 7.45 13.11
N VAL A 177 12.17 6.74 11.99
CA VAL A 177 11.05 6.80 11.03
C VAL A 177 10.31 5.46 10.96
N ALA A 178 10.94 4.37 11.38
CA ALA A 178 10.31 3.06 11.50
C ALA A 178 9.35 3.03 12.71
N ALA A 179 8.05 3.17 12.47
CA ALA A 179 7.01 2.81 13.44
C ALA A 179 6.86 1.28 13.59
N GLY A 180 7.97 0.55 13.44
CA GLY A 180 8.07 -0.89 13.43
C GLY A 180 8.58 -1.42 14.75
N THR A 181 7.97 -2.49 15.25
CA THR A 181 8.52 -3.31 16.34
C THR A 181 9.10 -4.60 15.78
N GLU A 182 9.88 -5.32 16.57
CA GLU A 182 10.30 -6.69 16.21
C GLU A 182 9.08 -7.57 15.92
N GLN A 183 7.99 -7.40 16.69
CA GLN A 183 6.74 -8.12 16.50
C GLN A 183 6.07 -7.80 15.15
N THR A 184 6.06 -6.54 14.70
CA THR A 184 5.49 -6.19 13.39
C THR A 184 6.34 -6.73 12.26
N THR A 185 7.67 -6.70 12.41
CA THR A 185 8.61 -7.30 11.44
C THR A 185 8.40 -8.81 11.34
N ALA A 186 8.29 -9.52 12.47
CA ALA A 186 8.02 -10.96 12.51
C ALA A 186 6.67 -11.30 11.88
N THR A 187 5.63 -10.51 12.16
CA THR A 187 4.29 -10.69 11.57
C THR A 187 4.34 -10.53 10.04
N ALA A 188 5.06 -9.51 9.55
CA ALA A 188 5.21 -9.29 8.11
C ALA A 188 5.99 -10.42 7.42
N LYS A 189 7.07 -10.91 8.05
CA LYS A 189 7.83 -12.08 7.56
C LYS A 189 6.94 -13.32 7.46
N GLN A 190 6.21 -13.63 8.52
CA GLN A 190 5.29 -14.77 8.53
C GLN A 190 4.22 -14.64 7.44
N GLY A 191 3.62 -13.45 7.28
CA GLY A 191 2.62 -13.23 6.23
C GLY A 191 3.20 -13.39 4.82
N TYR A 192 4.42 -12.89 4.60
CA TYR A 192 5.14 -13.05 3.34
C TYR A 192 5.43 -14.54 3.04
N GLU A 193 5.90 -15.30 4.02
CA GLU A 193 6.21 -16.73 3.89
C GLU A 193 4.95 -17.54 3.57
N ILE A 194 3.84 -17.28 4.28
CA ILE A 194 2.55 -17.94 4.03
C ILE A 194 2.07 -17.66 2.61
N LEU A 195 2.08 -16.39 2.18
CA LEU A 195 1.68 -16.04 0.81
C LEU A 195 2.59 -16.70 -0.22
N SER A 196 3.90 -16.77 0.06
CA SER A 196 4.85 -17.40 -0.85
C SER A 196 4.58 -18.89 -1.03
N LEU A 197 4.29 -19.61 0.06
CA LEU A 197 3.90 -21.02 0.02
C LEU A 197 2.58 -21.23 -0.73
N GLN A 198 1.59 -20.36 -0.51
CA GLN A 198 0.31 -20.41 -1.21
C GLN A 198 0.49 -20.24 -2.73
N LEU A 199 1.31 -19.27 -3.15
CA LEU A 199 1.56 -19.00 -4.57
C LEU A 199 2.35 -20.12 -5.25
N ALA A 200 3.29 -20.76 -4.53
CA ALA A 200 4.00 -21.93 -5.03
C ALA A 200 3.05 -23.10 -5.32
N GLY A 201 2.00 -23.28 -4.51
CA GLY A 201 0.96 -24.31 -4.72
C GLY A 201 -0.18 -23.90 -5.67
N LYS A 202 -0.26 -22.64 -6.08
CA LYS A 202 -1.37 -22.11 -6.87
C LYS A 202 -1.19 -22.43 -8.37
N ASN A 203 -1.91 -23.41 -8.89
CA ASN A 203 -1.72 -23.96 -10.26
C ASN A 203 -2.29 -23.09 -11.40
N ASP A 204 -3.19 -22.17 -11.10
CA ASP A 204 -3.94 -21.34 -12.06
C ASP A 204 -3.28 -19.99 -12.39
N LEU A 205 -2.05 -19.75 -11.91
CA LEU A 205 -1.29 -18.55 -12.29
C LEU A 205 -0.96 -18.56 -13.80
N SER A 206 -1.24 -17.46 -14.47
CA SER A 206 -0.80 -17.19 -15.85
C SER A 206 0.72 -16.94 -15.90
N VAL A 207 1.31 -17.08 -17.10
CA VAL A 207 2.75 -16.76 -17.32
C VAL A 207 3.04 -15.31 -16.92
N GLN A 208 2.15 -14.38 -17.25
CA GLN A 208 2.28 -12.97 -16.88
C GLN A 208 2.28 -12.78 -15.35
N GLN A 209 1.33 -13.38 -14.63
CA GLN A 209 1.29 -13.29 -13.17
C GLN A 209 2.56 -13.89 -12.53
N MET A 210 3.04 -15.04 -13.02
CA MET A 210 4.28 -15.64 -12.52
C MET A 210 5.48 -14.71 -12.77
N ALA A 211 5.53 -14.05 -13.92
CA ALA A 211 6.56 -13.05 -14.24
C ALA A 211 6.49 -11.82 -13.32
N ASP A 212 5.30 -11.29 -13.08
CA ASP A 212 5.10 -10.11 -12.22
C ASP A 212 5.44 -10.41 -10.76
N ILE A 213 5.18 -11.63 -10.30
CA ILE A 213 5.49 -12.08 -8.93
C ILE A 213 6.99 -12.29 -8.72
N PHE A 214 7.72 -12.81 -9.71
CA PHE A 214 9.09 -13.29 -9.55
C PHE A 214 10.07 -12.28 -8.88
N PRO A 215 10.10 -10.98 -9.24
CA PRO A 215 11.01 -10.00 -8.61
C PRO A 215 10.74 -9.74 -7.13
N TYR A 216 9.53 -10.06 -6.65
CA TYR A 216 9.10 -9.86 -5.27
C TYR A 216 9.09 -11.15 -4.45
N ALA A 217 9.38 -12.29 -5.09
CA ALA A 217 9.30 -13.62 -4.50
C ALA A 217 10.53 -13.99 -3.66
N ASP A 218 11.54 -13.12 -3.55
CA ASP A 218 12.64 -13.27 -2.60
C ASP A 218 12.75 -12.09 -1.62
N LEU A 219 12.93 -12.39 -0.33
CA LEU A 219 13.04 -11.37 0.73
C LEU A 219 14.30 -10.51 0.55
N ASP A 220 15.41 -11.13 0.16
CA ASP A 220 16.73 -10.49 0.03
C ASP A 220 16.88 -9.70 -1.28
N GLY A 221 15.89 -9.78 -2.16
CA GLY A 221 15.84 -9.01 -3.39
C GLY A 221 16.64 -9.57 -4.54
N PHE A 222 16.77 -10.88 -4.61
CA PHE A 222 17.12 -11.53 -5.85
C PHE A 222 16.00 -11.32 -6.91
N PRO A 223 16.34 -11.11 -8.21
CA PRO A 223 17.67 -10.77 -8.70
C PRO A 223 18.01 -9.31 -8.37
N LYS A 224 19.26 -9.07 -7.94
CA LYS A 224 19.73 -7.74 -7.53
C LYS A 224 20.01 -6.84 -8.74
N THR A 225 19.82 -5.52 -8.59
CA THR A 225 20.17 -4.52 -9.61
C THR A 225 21.63 -4.63 -10.04
N GLY A 226 21.88 -4.54 -11.35
CA GLY A 226 23.24 -4.60 -11.91
C GLY A 226 23.86 -5.99 -11.99
N THR A 227 23.10 -7.05 -11.69
CA THR A 227 23.59 -8.44 -11.80
C THR A 227 23.28 -9.07 -13.16
N ASP A 228 24.10 -10.04 -13.59
CA ASP A 228 23.84 -10.89 -14.76
C ASP A 228 22.52 -11.69 -14.61
N ALA A 229 22.12 -12.02 -13.37
CA ALA A 229 20.83 -12.64 -13.10
C ALA A 229 19.65 -11.75 -13.54
N LEU A 230 19.67 -10.45 -13.19
CA LEU A 230 18.65 -9.50 -13.61
C LEU A 230 18.64 -9.31 -15.13
N VAL A 231 19.81 -9.27 -15.77
CA VAL A 231 19.91 -9.17 -17.23
C VAL A 231 19.25 -10.37 -17.91
N ARG A 232 19.55 -11.59 -17.46
CA ARG A 232 18.94 -12.82 -18.02
C ARG A 232 17.45 -12.87 -17.83
N TRP A 233 16.97 -12.49 -16.64
CA TRP A 233 15.54 -12.36 -16.36
C TRP A 233 14.88 -11.39 -17.35
N ALA A 234 15.43 -10.17 -17.47
CA ALA A 234 14.89 -9.15 -18.36
C ALA A 234 14.88 -9.57 -19.84
N VAL A 235 15.93 -10.25 -20.32
CA VAL A 235 15.98 -10.80 -21.69
C VAL A 235 14.89 -11.85 -21.90
N GLY A 236 14.74 -12.80 -20.96
CA GLY A 236 13.69 -13.82 -21.03
C GLY A 236 12.30 -13.20 -21.08
N MET A 237 12.01 -12.20 -20.23
CA MET A 237 10.71 -11.52 -20.20
C MET A 237 10.45 -10.70 -21.47
N ASN A 238 11.45 -10.00 -22.01
CA ASN A 238 11.32 -9.25 -23.26
C ASN A 238 10.97 -10.18 -24.44
N LEU A 239 11.59 -11.36 -24.51
CA LEU A 239 11.28 -12.35 -25.55
C LEU A 239 9.86 -12.91 -25.40
N LEU A 240 9.38 -13.15 -24.18
CA LEU A 240 7.98 -13.54 -23.93
C LEU A 240 6.99 -12.45 -24.33
N GLU A 241 7.30 -11.19 -24.03
CA GLU A 241 6.48 -10.06 -24.44
C GLU A 241 6.41 -9.92 -25.96
N LYS A 242 7.56 -10.05 -26.65
CA LYS A 242 7.63 -10.07 -28.13
C LYS A 242 6.77 -11.19 -28.72
N TYR A 243 6.83 -12.38 -28.13
CA TYR A 243 5.96 -13.49 -28.54
C TYR A 243 4.48 -13.13 -28.42
N ASN A 244 4.07 -12.49 -27.31
CA ASN A 244 2.68 -12.16 -27.04
C ASN A 244 2.10 -11.03 -27.93
N LYS A 245 2.92 -10.07 -28.36
CA LYS A 245 2.44 -8.90 -29.14
C LYS A 245 2.07 -9.21 -30.60
N GLY A 246 2.68 -10.24 -31.20
CA GLY A 246 2.24 -10.75 -32.50
C GLY A 246 2.33 -9.76 -33.67
N ASP A 247 3.33 -8.86 -33.66
CA ASP A 247 3.43 -7.64 -34.48
C ASP A 247 3.64 -7.83 -36.00
N GLY A 248 2.88 -8.71 -36.68
CA GLY A 248 2.99 -8.96 -38.12
C GLY A 248 4.22 -9.79 -38.53
N GLU A 249 5.31 -9.71 -37.77
CA GLU A 249 6.38 -10.72 -37.66
C GLU A 249 6.11 -11.59 -36.42
N GLY A 250 4.93 -12.23 -36.37
CA GLY A 250 4.43 -12.94 -35.19
C GLY A 250 5.54 -13.72 -34.49
N GLY A 251 5.72 -13.46 -33.19
CA GLY A 251 6.82 -14.04 -32.43
C GLY A 251 6.82 -15.55 -32.60
N SER A 252 7.93 -16.05 -33.13
CA SER A 252 7.98 -17.41 -33.63
C SER A 252 8.22 -18.40 -32.49
N VAL A 253 8.04 -19.69 -32.76
CA VAL A 253 8.39 -20.76 -31.82
C VAL A 253 9.87 -20.63 -31.38
N GLU A 254 10.74 -20.16 -32.28
CA GLU A 254 12.15 -19.87 -31.98
C GLU A 254 12.30 -18.79 -30.90
N THR A 255 11.44 -17.77 -30.87
CA THR A 255 11.45 -16.72 -29.83
C THR A 255 11.15 -17.31 -28.45
N LEU A 256 10.17 -18.23 -28.38
CA LEU A 256 9.86 -18.94 -27.14
C LEU A 256 11.01 -19.84 -26.68
N ILE A 257 11.66 -20.55 -27.61
CA ILE A 257 12.81 -21.39 -27.32
C ILE A 257 13.97 -20.52 -26.78
N GLU A 258 14.22 -19.36 -27.38
CA GLU A 258 15.25 -18.43 -26.90
C GLU A 258 14.92 -17.88 -25.51
N ALA A 259 13.65 -17.54 -25.25
CA ALA A 259 13.19 -17.12 -23.93
C ALA A 259 13.48 -18.21 -22.90
N LYS A 260 13.05 -19.45 -23.16
CA LYS A 260 13.31 -20.61 -22.30
C LYS A 260 14.80 -20.80 -22.05
N ASN A 261 15.64 -20.73 -23.07
CA ASN A 261 17.09 -20.91 -22.93
C ASN A 261 17.73 -19.87 -21.98
N ASN A 262 17.25 -18.62 -22.01
CA ASN A 262 17.70 -17.61 -21.05
C ASN A 262 17.23 -17.92 -19.62
N LEU A 263 15.98 -18.37 -19.45
CA LEU A 263 15.42 -18.76 -18.16
C LEU A 263 16.09 -20.01 -17.58
N VAL A 264 16.44 -21.00 -18.40
CA VAL A 264 17.23 -22.17 -17.98
C VAL A 264 18.60 -21.72 -17.48
N LYS A 265 19.31 -20.86 -18.23
CA LYS A 265 20.62 -20.34 -17.79
C LYS A 265 20.52 -19.58 -16.46
N LEU A 266 19.45 -18.80 -16.28
CA LEU A 266 19.16 -18.12 -15.03
C LEU A 266 18.98 -19.12 -13.89
N LEU A 267 18.12 -20.13 -14.06
CA LEU A 267 17.89 -21.17 -13.05
C LEU A 267 19.18 -21.93 -12.73
N THR A 268 19.85 -22.51 -13.72
CA THR A 268 21.02 -23.38 -13.50
C THR A 268 22.20 -22.68 -12.84
N LYS A 269 22.35 -21.37 -13.06
CA LYS A 269 23.48 -20.60 -12.52
C LYS A 269 23.19 -20.02 -11.14
N TYR A 270 21.92 -19.75 -10.82
CA TYR A 270 21.51 -18.98 -9.65
C TYR A 270 20.47 -19.69 -8.77
N GLU A 271 20.24 -21.00 -8.95
CA GLU A 271 19.23 -21.76 -8.17
C GLU A 271 19.46 -21.63 -6.66
N ASP A 272 20.70 -21.68 -6.19
CA ASP A 272 21.06 -21.57 -4.77
C ASP A 272 20.86 -20.15 -4.20
N GLU A 273 20.74 -19.13 -5.05
CA GLU A 273 20.45 -17.74 -4.66
C GLU A 273 18.95 -17.41 -4.72
N MET A 274 18.14 -18.27 -5.34
CA MET A 274 16.71 -18.06 -5.50
C MET A 274 15.95 -18.53 -4.26
N SER A 275 14.85 -17.85 -3.94
CA SER A 275 13.87 -18.41 -3.02
C SER A 275 13.19 -19.64 -3.64
N ALA A 276 12.60 -20.49 -2.79
CA ALA A 276 11.82 -21.65 -3.24
C ALA A 276 10.66 -21.23 -4.17
N LEU A 277 10.01 -20.08 -3.90
CA LEU A 277 8.94 -19.55 -4.74
C LEU A 277 9.50 -19.13 -6.12
N GLN A 278 10.62 -18.42 -6.17
CA GLN A 278 11.23 -17.99 -7.43
C GLN A 278 11.60 -19.17 -8.32
N ALA A 279 12.28 -20.17 -7.77
CA ALA A 279 12.64 -21.37 -8.50
C ALA A 279 11.41 -22.11 -9.02
N ASN A 280 10.34 -22.21 -8.22
CA ASN A 280 9.08 -22.83 -8.62
C ASN A 280 8.39 -22.07 -9.77
N LEU A 281 8.25 -20.75 -9.65
CA LEU A 281 7.63 -19.91 -10.69
C LEU A 281 8.40 -20.01 -12.01
N LEU A 282 9.74 -19.97 -11.95
CA LEU A 282 10.59 -20.07 -13.13
C LEU A 282 10.44 -21.43 -13.84
N LYS A 283 10.44 -22.53 -13.08
CA LYS A 283 10.19 -23.88 -13.61
C LYS A 283 8.83 -23.95 -14.32
N ARG A 284 7.78 -23.43 -13.69
CA ARG A 284 6.43 -23.42 -14.26
C ARG A 284 6.30 -22.56 -15.51
N VAL A 285 6.97 -21.40 -15.57
CA VAL A 285 7.04 -20.60 -16.80
C VAL A 285 7.66 -21.42 -17.94
N MET A 286 8.78 -22.11 -17.68
CA MET A 286 9.42 -22.95 -18.69
C MET A 286 8.55 -24.13 -19.14
N GLU A 287 7.83 -24.77 -18.23
CA GLU A 287 6.86 -25.84 -18.56
C GLU A 287 5.74 -25.33 -19.47
N ARG A 288 5.22 -24.12 -19.21
CA ARG A 288 4.21 -23.49 -20.07
C ARG A 288 4.75 -23.18 -21.45
N ILE A 289 6.00 -22.70 -21.55
CA ILE A 289 6.68 -22.51 -22.83
C ILE A 289 6.75 -23.84 -23.58
N ASP A 290 7.19 -24.92 -22.93
CA ASP A 290 7.28 -26.24 -23.56
C ASP A 290 5.94 -26.76 -24.08
N MET A 291 4.87 -26.55 -23.31
CA MET A 291 3.52 -26.89 -23.76
C MET A 291 3.13 -26.14 -25.03
N ILE A 292 3.42 -24.83 -25.11
CA ILE A 292 3.09 -24.00 -26.28
C ILE A 292 3.90 -24.47 -27.49
N VAL A 293 5.22 -24.64 -27.33
CA VAL A 293 6.12 -25.10 -28.40
C VAL A 293 5.66 -26.46 -28.96
N ARG A 294 5.28 -27.41 -28.10
CA ARG A 294 4.76 -28.72 -28.53
C ARG A 294 3.46 -28.58 -29.32
N LYS A 295 2.51 -27.78 -28.84
CA LYS A 295 1.24 -27.55 -29.55
C LYS A 295 1.46 -26.96 -30.93
N SER A 296 2.36 -25.97 -31.06
CA SER A 296 2.70 -25.38 -32.35
C SER A 296 3.33 -26.38 -33.32
N SER A 297 4.09 -27.37 -32.82
CA SER A 297 4.74 -28.39 -33.65
C SER A 297 3.79 -29.47 -34.19
N MET A 298 2.61 -29.63 -33.60
CA MET A 298 1.64 -30.67 -33.99
C MET A 298 0.69 -30.25 -35.13
N GLY A 299 0.83 -29.03 -35.67
CA GLY A 299 -0.06 -28.48 -36.69
C GLY A 299 -1.38 -28.02 -36.08
N GLY A 300 -1.66 -26.72 -36.15
CA GLY A 300 -2.78 -26.06 -35.46
C GLY A 300 -4.20 -26.43 -35.92
N ASP A 301 -4.38 -27.49 -36.69
CA ASP A 301 -5.66 -27.86 -37.32
C ASP A 301 -6.43 -28.98 -36.59
N GLU A 302 -5.91 -29.54 -35.48
CA GLU A 302 -6.63 -30.53 -34.63
C GLU A 302 -7.02 -29.99 -33.24
N LEU A 303 -7.62 -28.78 -33.21
CA LEU A 303 -8.37 -28.24 -32.07
C LEU A 303 -9.67 -27.57 -32.57
#